data_AF-A0A2H5UXP1-F1
#
_entry.id   AF-A0A2H5UXP1-F1
#
_cell.length_a   1.000
_cell.length_b   1.000
_cell.length_c   1.000
_cell.angle_alpha   90.00
_cell.angle_beta   90.00
_cell.angle_gamma   90.00
#
_symmetry.space_group_name_H-M   'P 1'
#
loop_
_entity.id
_entity.type
_entity.pdbx_description
1 polymer ?
#
loop_
_entity_poly.entity_id
_entity_poly.type
_entity_poly.pdbx_seq_one_letter_code
_entity_poly.pdbx_strand_id
1 'polypeptide(L)' 'MEAKAERVVMSTPGRWSEEQKFEVIRSSIGNSLINIRLLLSSPLAAELGLVTPEEREILSKAAVIIQGIYKRAREKGIIR' A
#
# COMPACT_ATOMS: atom_id res chain seq x y z
N MET A 1 39.80 17.02 3.58
CA MET A 1 39.02 16.03 2.82
C MET A 1 37.57 16.23 3.23
N GLU A 2 36.80 16.98 2.44
CA GLU A 2 35.41 17.31 2.81
C GLU A 2 34.52 16.09 2.63
N ALA A 3 33.87 15.68 3.71
CA ALA A 3 32.77 14.74 3.65
C ALA A 3 31.62 15.42 2.87
N LYS A 4 31.38 14.98 1.63
CA LYS A 4 30.15 15.30 0.92
C LYS A 4 29.01 14.66 1.69
N ALA A 5 28.34 15.45 2.53
CA ALA A 5 27.05 15.11 3.07
C ALA A 5 26.10 14.96 1.88
N GLU A 6 25.80 13.73 1.50
CA GLU A 6 24.62 13.41 0.70
C GLU A 6 23.41 13.96 1.46
N ARG A 7 22.95 15.15 1.05
CA ARG A 7 21.67 15.68 1.53
C ARG A 7 20.61 14.71 1.04
N VAL A 8 20.17 13.82 1.92
CA VAL A 8 18.89 13.15 1.80
C VAL A 8 17.84 14.25 1.86
N VAL A 9 17.46 14.76 0.69
CA VAL A 9 16.33 15.66 0.56
C VAL A 9 15.09 14.81 0.80
N MET A 10 14.70 14.67 2.06
CA MET A 10 13.33 14.26 2.36
C MET A 10 12.43 15.39 1.87
N SER A 11 11.89 15.23 0.66
CA SER A 11 11.03 16.21 0.03
C SER A 11 9.78 16.39 0.88
N THR A 12 9.60 17.62 1.36
CA THR A 12 8.40 18.07 2.06
C THR A 12 7.16 17.65 1.26
N PRO A 13 6.12 17.06 1.88
CA PRO A 13 4.87 16.73 1.20
C PRO A 13 4.34 17.97 0.47
N GLY A 14 4.32 17.93 -0.87
CA GLY A 14 4.00 19.07 -1.74
C GLY A 14 5.01 19.37 -2.85
N ARG A 15 6.22 18.78 -2.82
CA ARG A 15 7.27 18.96 -3.86
C ARG A 15 7.70 17.68 -4.58
N TRP A 16 6.82 16.69 -4.67
CA TRP A 16 7.16 15.42 -5.32
C TRP A 16 7.14 15.53 -6.84
N SER A 17 8.12 14.92 -7.51
CA SER A 17 8.07 14.70 -8.96
C SER A 17 6.93 13.73 -9.30
N GLU A 18 6.52 13.69 -10.58
CA GLU A 18 5.51 12.73 -11.02
C GLU A 18 5.96 11.29 -10.80
N GLU A 19 7.25 10.96 -11.02
CA GLU A 19 7.78 9.63 -10.72
C GLU A 19 7.64 9.28 -9.24
N GLN A 20 7.95 10.21 -8.33
CA GLN A 20 7.80 9.99 -6.89
C GLN A 20 6.33 9.76 -6.51
N LYS A 21 5.39 10.49 -7.13
CA LYS A 21 3.96 10.25 -6.93
C LYS A 21 3.56 8.86 -7.43
N PHE A 22 4.06 8.42 -8.59
CA PHE A 22 3.80 7.07 -9.10
C PHE A 22 4.36 5.98 -8.19
N GLU A 23 5.56 6.16 -7.63
CA GLU A 23 6.15 5.22 -6.67
C GLU A 23 5.31 5.12 -5.40
N VAL A 24 4.84 6.25 -4.88
CA VAL A 24 3.97 6.27 -3.69
C VAL A 24 2.64 5.57 -3.98
N ILE A 25 2.02 5.85 -5.14
CA ILE A 25 0.77 5.19 -5.55
C ILE A 25 0.98 3.67 -5.67
N ARG A 26 2.04 3.23 -6.37
CA ARG A 26 2.38 1.82 -6.54
C ARG A 26 2.55 1.12 -5.20
N SER A 27 3.37 1.71 -4.32
CA SER A 27 3.65 1.16 -2.99
C SER A 27 2.39 1.09 -2.14
N SER A 28 1.56 2.13 -2.18
CA SER A 28 0.32 2.20 -1.40
C SER A 28 -0.69 1.13 -1.81
N ILE A 29 -0.88 0.91 -3.12
CA ILE A 29 -1.78 -0.13 -3.64
C ILE A 29 -1.27 -1.52 -3.23
N GLY A 30 0.02 -1.79 -3.44
CA GLY A 30 0.63 -3.08 -3.10
C GLY A 30 0.54 -3.41 -1.61
N ASN A 31 0.95 -2.45 -0.76
CA ASN A 31 0.92 -2.61 0.69
C ASN A 31 -0.50 -2.79 1.22
N SER A 32 -1.47 -2.03 0.70
CA SER A 32 -2.87 -2.18 1.11
C SER A 32 -3.39 -3.59 0.83
N LEU A 33 -3.11 -4.12 -0.38
CA LEU A 33 -3.55 -5.46 -0.75
C LEU A 33 -2.91 -6.54 0.12
N ILE A 34 -1.60 -6.43 0.38
CA ILE A 34 -0.86 -7.37 1.23
C ILE A 34 -1.42 -7.36 2.66
N ASN A 35 -1.57 -6.17 3.25
CA ASN A 35 -2.02 -6.02 4.63
C ASN A 35 -3.45 -6.55 4.82
N ILE A 36 -4.36 -6.22 3.90
CA ILE A 36 -5.74 -6.73 3.96
C ILE A 36 -5.74 -8.27 3.87
N ARG A 37 -4.98 -8.84 2.95
CA ARG A 37 -4.90 -10.30 2.80
C ARG A 37 -4.35 -10.98 4.05
N LEU A 38 -3.31 -10.40 4.68
CA LEU A 38 -2.75 -10.92 5.93
C LEU A 38 -3.79 -10.92 7.07
N LEU A 39 -4.56 -9.84 7.22
CA LEU A 39 -5.62 -9.77 8.23
C LEU A 39 -6.74 -10.79 7.97
N LEU A 40 -7.13 -10.97 6.70
CA LEU A 40 -8.15 -11.94 6.32
C LEU A 40 -7.68 -13.39 6.50
N SER A 41 -6.42 -13.69 6.23
CA SER A 41 -5.91 -15.07 6.28
C SER A 41 -5.35 -15.48 7.64
N SER A 42 -5.07 -14.54 8.54
CA SER A 42 -4.46 -14.81 9.84
C SER A 42 -5.47 -15.43 10.82
N PRO A 43 -5.29 -16.70 11.24
CA PRO A 43 -6.08 -17.28 12.32
C PRO A 43 -5.78 -16.59 13.66
N LEU A 44 -4.52 -16.25 13.90
CA LEU A 44 -4.08 -15.54 15.10
C LEU A 44 -4.77 -14.17 15.26
N ALA A 45 -5.01 -13.45 14.16
CA ALA A 45 -5.75 -12.18 14.21
C ALA A 45 -7.21 -12.37 14.65
N ALA A 46 -7.84 -13.49 14.28
CA ALA A 46 -9.17 -13.85 14.74
C ALA A 46 -9.17 -14.31 16.20
N GLU A 47 -8.22 -15.17 16.58
CA GLU A 47 -8.06 -15.67 17.95
C GLU A 47 -7.81 -14.55 18.96
N LEU A 48 -7.00 -13.56 18.59
CA LEU A 48 -6.73 -12.38 19.40
C LEU A 48 -7.84 -11.32 19.35
N GLY A 49 -8.90 -11.55 18.57
CA GLY A 49 -10.00 -10.58 18.41
C GLY A 49 -9.57 -9.26 17.77
N LEU A 50 -8.49 -9.25 16.99
CA LEU A 50 -7.97 -8.06 16.29
C LEU A 50 -8.83 -7.67 15.08
N VAL A 51 -9.65 -8.60 14.60
CA VAL A 51 -10.58 -8.40 13.49
C VAL A 51 -11.87 -9.14 13.81
N THR A 52 -12.99 -8.42 13.89
CA THR A 52 -14.31 -9.04 14.09
C THR A 52 -14.83 -9.72 12.81
N PRO A 53 -15.84 -10.59 12.89
CA PRO A 53 -16.49 -11.15 11.70
C PRO A 53 -17.04 -10.08 10.74
N GLU A 54 -17.61 -8.99 11.26
CA GLU A 54 -18.14 -7.88 10.48
C GLU A 54 -17.01 -7.12 9.77
N GLU A 55 -15.92 -6.83 10.49
CA GLU A 55 -14.73 -6.19 9.91
C GLU A 55 -14.08 -7.06 8.85
N ARG A 56 -14.08 -8.39 9.02
CA ARG A 56 -13.60 -9.36 8.02
C ARG A 56 -14.40 -9.29 6.73
N GLU A 57 -15.72 -9.11 6.79
CA GLU A 57 -16.56 -8.91 5.61
C GLU A 57 -16.21 -7.59 4.90
N ILE A 58 -16.04 -6.51 5.67
CA ILE A 58 -15.66 -5.18 5.15
C ILE A 58 -14.28 -5.26 4.47
N LEU A 59 -13.30 -5.88 5.12
CA LEU A 59 -11.95 -6.08 4.58
C LEU A 59 -11.97 -6.94 3.30
N SER A 60 -12.87 -7.92 3.22
CA SER A 60 -13.04 -8.73 1.99
C SER A 60 -13.56 -7.87 0.83
N LYS A 61 -14.54 -6.99 1.08
CA LYS A 61 -15.01 -6.02 0.07
C LYS A 61 -13.92 -5.04 -0.32
N ALA A 62 -13.14 -4.53 0.65
CA ALA A 62 -12.01 -3.66 0.40
C ALA A 62 -10.93 -4.34 -0.47
N ALA A 63 -10.63 -5.62 -0.22
CA ALA A 63 -9.68 -6.39 -1.02
C ALA A 63 -10.07 -6.43 -2.51
N VAL A 64 -11.36 -6.63 -2.81
CA VAL A 64 -11.88 -6.62 -4.20
C VAL A 64 -11.68 -5.25 -4.86
N ILE A 65 -11.97 -4.17 -4.13
CA ILE A 65 -11.77 -2.80 -4.63
C ILE A 65 -10.30 -2.54 -4.92
N ILE A 66 -9.40 -2.84 -3.98
CA ILE A 66 -7.95 -2.64 -4.14
C ILE A 66 -7.40 -3.52 -5.28
N GLN A 67 -7.87 -4.77 -5.42
CA GLN A 67 -7.53 -5.64 -6.54
C GLN A 67 -7.94 -5.02 -7.88
N GLY A 68 -9.12 -4.40 -7.94
CA GLY A 68 -9.58 -3.65 -9.12
C GLY A 68 -8.70 -2.42 -9.42
N ILE A 69 -8.28 -1.68 -8.39
CA ILE A 69 -7.32 -0.57 -8.54
C ILE A 69 -5.97 -1.08 -9.05
N TYR A 70 -5.45 -2.16 -8.47
CA TYR A 70 -4.20 -2.78 -8.88
C TYR A 70 -4.23 -3.19 -10.36
N LYS A 71 -5.32 -3.83 -10.80
CA LYS A 71 -5.53 -4.20 -12.21
C LYS A 71 -5.47 -2.96 -13.13
N ARG A 72 -6.23 -1.91 -12.82
CA ARG A 72 -6.22 -0.66 -13.59
C ARG A 72 -4.86 0.04 -13.58
N ALA A 73 -4.12 -0.04 -12.48
CA ALA A 73 -2.78 0.53 -12.37
C ALA A 73 -1.77 -0.24 -13.23
N ARG A 74 -1.90 -1.58 -13.35
CA ARG A 74 -1.13 -2.40 -14.29
C ARG A 74 -1.44 -2.06 -15.74
N GLU A 75 -2.73 -1.98 -16.09
CA GLU A 75 -3.16 -1.60 -17.45
C GLU A 75 -2.62 -0.23 -17.89
N LYS A 76 -2.40 0.68 -16.93
CA LYS A 76 -1.83 2.01 -17.17
C LYS A 76 -0.30 2.07 -17.08
N GLY A 77 0.38 0.95 -16.86
CA GLY A 77 1.85 0.88 -16.74
C GLY A 77 2.42 1.50 -15.46
N ILE A 78 1.58 1.83 -14.48
CA ILE A 78 1.99 2.38 -13.17
C ILE A 78 2.65 1.28 -12.34
N ILE A 79 2.09 0.07 -12.39
CA ILE A 79 2.62 -1.15 -11.77
C ILE A 79 3.11 -2.05 -12.91
N ARG A 80 4.33 -2.57 -12.78
CA ARG A 80 4.92 -3.52 -13.74
C ARG A 80 4.67 -4.97 -13.34
#